data_AF-A0A7V7DW47-F1
#
_entry.id   AF-A0A7V7DW47-F1
#
_cell.length_a   1.000
_cell.length_b   1.000
_cell.length_c   1.000
_cell.angle_alpha   90.00
_cell.angle_beta   90.00
_cell.angle_gamma   90.00
#
_symmetry.space_group_name_H-M   'P 1'
#
loop_
_entity.id
_entity.type
_entity.pdbx_description
1 polymer ?
#
loop_
_entity_poly.entity_id
_entity_poly.type
_entity_poly.pdbx_seq_one_letter_code
_entity_poly.pdbx_strand_id
1 'polypeptide(L)'
;MKKLEWLALLVIILSILTHFLNFFGAALIARLYSPEYVGISNIHFNLMTSARSLLLVIVNVVIGIWLFIQASRSKNTPWIWLLFGISYGLIAAVLFYLLSIYEAKAYNNAAAPATDSTA
;
A
#
# COMPACT_ATOMS: atom_id res chain seq x y z
N MET A 1 -8.35 9.77 19.37
CA MET A 1 -7.76 9.12 18.18
C MET A 1 -8.19 7.67 18.18
N LYS A 2 -8.77 7.19 17.08
CA LYS A 2 -9.41 5.86 17.04
C LYS A 2 -8.29 4.80 16.97
N LYS A 3 -8.44 3.67 17.69
CA LYS A 3 -7.42 2.60 17.78
C LYS A 3 -6.89 2.13 16.41
N LEU A 4 -7.70 2.24 15.36
CA LEU A 4 -7.34 1.95 13.97
C LEU A 4 -6.29 2.90 13.37
N GLU A 5 -6.32 4.19 13.70
CA GLU A 5 -5.36 5.18 13.20
C GLU A 5 -3.95 4.91 13.73
N TRP A 6 -3.88 4.48 15.00
CA TRP A 6 -2.62 4.10 15.65
C TRP A 6 -2.00 2.83 15.04
N LEU A 7 -2.84 1.82 14.75
CA LEU A 7 -2.41 0.60 14.06
C LEU A 7 -1.89 0.88 12.66
N ALA A 8 -2.57 1.76 11.90
CA ALA A 8 -2.13 2.15 10.57
C ALA A 8 -0.77 2.85 10.62
N LEU A 9 -0.57 3.80 11.54
CA LEU A 9 0.72 4.47 11.76
C LEU A 9 1.84 3.48 12.07
N LEU A 10 1.57 2.49 12.92
CA LEU A 10 2.54 1.46 13.28
C LEU A 10 2.97 0.64 12.06
N VAL A 11 2.04 0.27 11.18
CA VAL A 11 2.34 -0.48 9.95
C VAL A 11 3.17 0.34 8.95
N ILE A 12 2.91 1.65 8.84
CA ILE A 12 3.73 2.54 7.99
C ILE A 12 5.16 2.59 8.54
N ILE A 13 5.31 2.83 9.84
CA ILE A 13 6.62 2.93 10.50
C ILE A 13 7.37 1.61 10.32
N LEU A 14 6.68 0.47 10.48
CA LEU A 14 7.28 -0.85 10.27
C LEU A 14 7.69 -1.07 8.82
N SER A 15 6.89 -0.64 7.83
CA SER A 15 7.24 -0.74 6.40
C SER A 15 8.45 0.11 6.04
N ILE A 16 8.49 1.36 6.52
CA ILE A 16 9.63 2.27 6.32
C ILE A 16 10.87 1.66 6.96
N LEU A 17 10.75 1.16 8.19
CA LEU A 17 11.84 0.51 8.91
C LEU A 17 12.34 -0.73 8.16
N THR A 18 11.46 -1.55 7.60
CA THR A 18 11.83 -2.74 6.82
C THR A 18 12.60 -2.36 5.54
N HIS A 19 12.17 -1.31 4.84
CA HIS A 19 12.92 -0.79 3.69
C HIS A 19 14.28 -0.23 4.11
N PHE A 20 14.34 0.48 5.23
CA PHE A 20 15.57 1.03 5.77
C PHE A 20 16.56 -0.07 6.18
N LEU A 21 16.10 -1.12 6.85
CA LEU A 21 16.91 -2.27 7.22
C LEU A 21 17.36 -3.08 5.99
N ASN A 22 16.55 -3.23 4.95
CA ASN A 22 17.02 -3.90 3.74
C ASN A 22 18.11 -3.10 3.02
N PHE A 23 17.96 -1.78 2.97
CA PHE A 23 18.94 -0.89 2.32
C PHE A 23 20.27 -0.82 3.10
N PHE A 24 20.20 -0.56 4.41
CA PHE A 24 21.40 -0.42 5.25
C PHE A 24 21.94 -1.75 5.75
N GLY A 25 21.09 -2.74 6.01
CA GLY A 25 21.48 -4.05 6.54
C GLY A 25 22.36 -4.81 5.55
N ALA A 26 22.04 -4.78 4.26
CA ALA A 26 22.90 -5.36 3.23
C ALA A 26 24.28 -4.68 3.19
N ALA A 27 24.33 -3.35 3.29
CA ALA A 27 25.59 -2.59 3.34
C ALA A 27 26.39 -2.84 4.62
N LEU A 28 25.72 -3.01 5.77
CA LEU A 28 26.34 -3.22 7.07
C LEU A 28 26.91 -4.64 7.21
N ILE A 29 26.14 -5.66 6.79
CA ILE A 29 26.58 -7.07 6.77
C ILE A 29 27.76 -7.24 5.81
N ALA A 30 27.71 -6.61 4.64
CA ALA A 30 28.82 -6.62 3.68
C ALA A 30 30.11 -6.02 4.27
N ARG A 31 30.01 -4.96 5.08
CA ARG A 31 31.15 -4.35 5.78
C ARG A 31 31.73 -5.22 6.90
N LEU A 32 30.89 -6.00 7.59
CA LEU A 32 31.29 -6.80 8.75
C LEU A 32 31.88 -8.17 8.38
N TYR A 33 31.41 -8.80 7.31
CA TYR A 33 31.68 -10.22 7.07
C TYR A 33 32.54 -10.57 5.84
N SER A 34 32.72 -9.68 4.86
CA SER A 34 33.57 -9.99 3.67
C SER A 34 33.97 -8.74 2.88
N PRO A 35 35.05 -8.03 3.25
CA PRO A 35 35.51 -6.85 2.50
C PRO A 35 36.03 -7.18 1.08
N GLU A 36 36.48 -8.41 0.82
CA GLU A 36 37.16 -8.76 -0.45
C GLU A 36 36.23 -9.27 -1.57
N TYR A 37 35.02 -9.76 -1.26
CA TYR A 37 34.09 -10.32 -2.27
C TYR A 37 33.00 -9.34 -2.75
N VAL A 38 32.98 -8.10 -2.23
CA VAL A 38 31.86 -7.17 -2.38
C VAL A 38 32.07 -6.16 -3.52
N GLY A 39 33.24 -6.16 -4.15
CA GLY A 39 33.78 -5.00 -4.87
C GLY A 39 33.00 -4.49 -6.09
N ILE A 40 32.20 -5.29 -6.81
CA ILE A 40 31.55 -4.81 -8.06
C ILE A 40 30.15 -5.41 -8.27
N SER A 41 29.95 -6.71 -7.99
CA SER A 41 28.66 -7.38 -8.21
C SER A 41 27.55 -6.90 -7.25
N ASN A 42 27.90 -6.68 -5.98
CA ASN A 42 26.94 -6.23 -4.96
C ASN A 42 26.55 -4.76 -5.13
N ILE A 43 27.43 -3.91 -5.65
CA ILE A 43 27.12 -2.50 -5.88
C ILE A 43 26.10 -2.36 -7.02
N HIS A 44 26.32 -3.05 -8.14
CA HIS A 44 25.36 -3.04 -9.25
C HIS A 44 24.02 -3.69 -8.89
N PHE A 45 24.05 -4.81 -8.15
CA PHE A 45 22.83 -5.45 -7.67
C PHE A 45 22.07 -4.55 -6.70
N ASN A 46 22.74 -3.93 -5.73
CA ASN A 46 22.10 -3.02 -4.76
C ASN A 46 21.59 -1.73 -5.43
N LEU A 47 22.32 -1.17 -6.40
CA LEU A 47 21.89 0.02 -7.13
C LEU A 47 20.63 -0.27 -7.96
N MET A 48 20.61 -1.40 -8.68
CA MET A 48 19.47 -1.80 -9.50
C MET A 48 18.25 -2.15 -8.64
N THR A 49 18.47 -2.81 -7.50
CA THR A 49 17.40 -3.15 -6.54
C THR A 49 16.85 -1.89 -5.87
N SER A 50 17.71 -0.93 -5.53
CA SER A 50 17.31 0.35 -4.95
C SER A 50 16.56 1.24 -5.94
N ALA A 51 17.00 1.30 -7.20
CA ALA A 51 16.29 2.01 -8.26
C ALA A 51 14.89 1.42 -8.51
N ARG A 52 14.78 0.08 -8.54
CA ARG A 52 13.49 -0.61 -8.63
C ARG A 52 12.60 -0.30 -7.44
N SER A 53 13.13 -0.35 -6.22
CA SER A 53 12.36 -0.03 -5.01
C SER A 53 11.89 1.42 -4.98
N LEU A 54 12.73 2.37 -5.40
CA LEU A 54 12.35 3.79 -5.52
C LEU A 54 11.23 3.99 -6.53
N LEU A 55 11.32 3.38 -7.72
CA LEU A 55 10.25 3.43 -8.71
C LEU A 55 8.94 2.85 -8.17
N LEU A 56 9.02 1.74 -7.44
CA LEU A 56 7.84 1.09 -6.84
C LEU A 56 7.20 1.97 -5.76
N VAL A 57 8.01 2.62 -4.92
CA VAL A 57 7.52 3.60 -3.93
C VAL A 57 6.84 4.79 -4.62
N ILE A 58 7.43 5.34 -5.68
CA ILE A 58 6.82 6.45 -6.45
C ILE A 58 5.46 6.03 -7.00
N VAL A 59 5.38 4.85 -7.61
CA VAL A 59 4.12 4.31 -8.15
C VAL A 59 3.08 4.16 -7.03
N ASN A 60 3.47 3.60 -5.88
CA ASN A 60 2.55 3.46 -4.75
C ASN A 60 2.09 4.80 -4.19
N VAL A 61 2.96 5.81 -4.15
CA VAL A 61 2.59 7.18 -3.74
C VAL A 61 1.58 7.78 -4.71
N VAL A 62 1.80 7.65 -6.03
CA VAL A 62 0.84 8.12 -7.05
C VAL A 62 -0.51 7.41 -6.88
N ILE A 63 -0.51 6.09 -6.66
CA ILE A 63 -1.73 5.31 -6.42
C ILE A 63 -2.44 5.77 -5.14
N GLY A 64 -1.69 6.00 -4.06
CA GLY A 64 -2.23 6.53 -2.80
C GLY A 64 -2.90 7.89 -2.97
N ILE A 65 -2.25 8.82 -3.66
CA ILE A 65 -2.82 10.15 -3.94
C ILE A 65 -4.10 10.02 -4.77
N TRP A 66 -4.08 9.16 -5.79
CA TRP A 66 -5.25 8.91 -6.62
C TRP A 66 -6.42 8.32 -5.81
N LEU A 67 -6.15 7.34 -4.94
CA LEU A 67 -7.13 6.75 -4.04
C LEU A 67 -7.67 7.75 -3.01
N PHE A 68 -6.83 8.65 -2.50
CA PHE A 68 -7.25 9.73 -1.59
C PHE A 68 -8.27 10.66 -2.27
N ILE A 69 -8.01 11.07 -3.51
CA ILE A 69 -8.92 11.92 -4.29
C ILE A 69 -10.24 11.19 -4.53
N GLN A 70 -10.19 9.91 -4.92
CA GLN A 70 -11.38 9.13 -5.23
C GLN A 70 -12.22 8.84 -3.97
N ALA A 71 -11.58 8.51 -2.85
CA ALA A 71 -12.25 8.30 -1.57
C ALA A 71 -12.91 9.59 -1.05
N SER A 72 -12.26 10.75 -1.24
CA SER A 72 -12.81 12.06 -0.86
C SER A 72 -14.11 12.38 -1.59
N ARG A 73 -14.28 11.88 -2.83
CA ARG A 73 -15.51 12.02 -3.60
C ARG A 73 -16.63 11.05 -3.17
N SER A 74 -16.28 9.99 -2.45
CA SER A 74 -17.17 8.83 -2.21
C SER A 74 -17.68 8.72 -0.77
N LYS A 75 -17.60 9.79 0.05
CA LYS A 75 -17.86 9.78 1.52
C LYS A 75 -17.04 8.76 2.33
N ASN A 76 -16.06 8.11 1.71
CA ASN A 76 -15.16 7.16 2.33
C ASN A 76 -14.00 7.90 3.02
N THR A 77 -13.39 7.28 4.03
CA THR A 77 -12.29 7.88 4.80
C THR A 77 -11.04 8.01 3.93
N PRO A 78 -10.68 9.22 3.45
CA PRO A 78 -9.71 9.35 2.36
C PRO A 78 -8.28 9.07 2.83
N TRP A 79 -7.97 9.37 4.09
CA TRP A 79 -6.68 9.07 4.72
C TRP A 79 -6.37 7.57 4.78
N ILE A 80 -7.38 6.73 5.01
CA ILE A 80 -7.19 5.27 5.03
C ILE A 80 -6.81 4.79 3.64
N TRP A 81 -7.47 5.29 2.60
CA TRP A 81 -7.20 4.90 1.22
C TRP A 81 -5.87 5.41 0.68
N LEU A 82 -5.42 6.59 1.12
CA LEU A 82 -4.06 7.08 0.89
C LEU A 82 -3.02 6.10 1.44
N LEU A 83 -3.20 5.69 2.70
CA LEU A 83 -2.31 4.78 3.40
C LEU A 83 -2.25 3.41 2.73
N PHE A 84 -3.42 2.87 2.40
CA PHE A 84 -3.52 1.61 1.68
C PHE A 84 -2.82 1.69 0.31
N GLY A 85 -3.01 2.78 -0.44
CA GLY A 85 -2.33 2.96 -1.73
C GLY A 85 -0.81 3.07 -1.62
N ILE A 86 -0.29 3.78 -0.61
CA ILE A 86 1.17 3.90 -0.40
C ILE A 86 1.78 2.56 0.04
N SER A 87 1.10 1.79 0.89
CA SER A 87 1.63 0.53 1.42
C SER A 87 1.45 -0.66 0.48
N TYR A 88 0.32 -0.74 -0.21
CA TYR A 88 -0.07 -1.93 -0.99
C TYR A 88 -0.24 -1.65 -2.49
N GLY A 89 -0.10 -0.39 -2.93
CA GLY A 89 -0.13 -0.01 -4.34
C GLY A 89 -1.40 -0.49 -5.05
N LEU A 90 -1.20 -1.27 -6.11
CA LEU A 90 -2.29 -1.81 -6.95
C LEU A 90 -3.29 -2.67 -6.18
N ILE A 91 -2.86 -3.39 -5.14
CA ILE A 91 -3.79 -4.23 -4.34
C ILE A 91 -4.84 -3.34 -3.66
N ALA A 92 -4.43 -2.18 -3.15
CA ALA A 92 -5.36 -1.21 -2.55
C ALA A 92 -6.32 -0.65 -3.60
N ALA A 93 -5.87 -0.40 -4.82
CA ALA A 93 -6.74 0.04 -5.90
C ALA A 93 -7.83 -0.99 -6.23
N VAL A 94 -7.47 -2.27 -6.30
CA VAL A 94 -8.43 -3.36 -6.53
C VAL A 94 -9.44 -3.45 -5.38
N LEU A 95 -8.98 -3.37 -4.13
CA LEU A 95 -9.86 -3.40 -2.96
C LEU A 95 -10.83 -2.22 -2.93
N PHE A 96 -10.38 -1.03 -3.34
CA PHE A 96 -11.23 0.16 -3.45
C PHE A 96 -12.39 -0.08 -4.42
N TYR A 97 -12.09 -0.61 -5.59
CA TYR A 97 -13.11 -0.94 -6.58
C TYR A 97 -14.04 -2.05 -6.11
N LEU A 98 -13.52 -3.13 -5.51
CA LEU A 98 -14.35 -4.21 -4.98
C LEU A 98 -15.34 -3.69 -3.94
N LEU A 99 -14.87 -2.84 -3.02
CA LEU A 99 -15.74 -2.23 -2.01
C LEU A 99 -16.83 -1.37 -2.66
N SER A 100 -16.47 -0.55 -3.65
CA SER A 100 -17.45 0.30 -4.35
C SER A 100 -18.54 -0.51 -5.07
N ILE A 101 -18.18 -1.65 -5.68
CA ILE A 101 -19.12 -2.55 -6.34
C ILE A 101 -20.01 -3.26 -5.30
N TYR A 102 -19.42 -3.68 -4.19
CA TYR A 102 -20.15 -4.33 -3.10
C TYR A 102 -21.19 -3.37 -2.48
N GLU A 103 -20.80 -2.13 -2.20
CA GLU A 103 -21.70 -1.10 -1.67
C GLU A 103 -22.83 -0.78 -2.65
N ALA A 104 -22.53 -0.66 -3.94
CA ALA A 104 -23.54 -0.46 -4.99
C ALA A 104 -24.53 -1.63 -5.04
N LYS A 105 -24.06 -2.87 -4.94
CA LYS A 105 -24.92 -4.06 -4.95
C LYS A 105 -25.77 -4.17 -3.68
N ALA A 106 -25.18 -3.89 -2.52
CA ALA A 106 -25.88 -3.89 -1.23
C ALA A 106 -27.00 -2.83 -1.20
N TYR A 107 -26.72 -1.63 -1.73
CA TYR A 107 -27.72 -0.58 -1.88
C TYR A 107 -28.89 -1.01 -2.78
N ASN A 108 -28.59 -1.59 -3.94
CA ASN A 108 -29.62 -2.05 -4.88
C ASN A 108 -30.50 -3.17 -4.29
N ASN A 109 -29.91 -4.11 -3.55
CA ASN A 109 -30.65 -5.18 -2.89
C ASN A 109 -31.52 -4.67 -1.74
N ALA A 110 -31.08 -3.63 -1.03
CA ALA A 110 -31.87 -2.99 0.02
C ALA A 110 -32.98 -2.09 -0.52
N ALA A 111 -32.82 -1.56 -1.74
CA ALA A 111 -33.79 -0.71 -2.42
C ALA A 111 -34.81 -1.49 -3.27
N ALA A 112 -34.62 -2.78 -3.49
CA ALA A 112 -35.61 -3.63 -4.14
C ALA A 112 -36.80 -3.82 -3.18
N PRO A 113 -38.00 -3.27 -3.47
CA PRO A 113 -39.17 -3.54 -2.67
C PRO A 113 -39.47 -5.05 -2.72
N ALA A 114 -39.99 -5.59 -1.61
CA ALA A 114 -40.52 -6.95 -1.54
C ALA A 114 -41.77 -7.07 -2.44
N THR A 115 -41.59 -7.04 -3.76
CA THR A 115 -42.60 -7.42 -4.73
C THR A 115 -42.24 -8.82 -5.19
N ASP A 116 -42.72 -9.82 -4.45
CA ASP A 116 -43.12 -11.15 -4.96
C ASP A 116 -43.18 -12.15 -3.81
N SER A 117 -44.26 -12.13 -3.03
CA SER A 117 -44.71 -13.34 -2.32
C SER A 117 -46.21 -13.34 -1.98
N THR A 118 -47.05 -12.83 -2.87
CA THR A 118 -48.50 -13.10 -2.84
C THR A 118 -49.01 -13.31 -4.26
N ALA A 119 -48.94 -14.55 -4.72
CA ALA A 119 -49.80 -15.12 -5.75
C ALA A 119 -50.03 -16.60 -5.41
#